data_AF-A0A7C3UIP1-F1
#
_entry.id   AF-A0A7C3UIP1-F1
#
_cell.length_a   1.000
_cell.length_b   1.000
_cell.length_c   1.000
_cell.angle_alpha   90.00
_cell.angle_beta   90.00
_cell.angle_gamma   90.00
#
_symmetry.space_group_name_H-M   'P 1'
#
loop_
_entity.id
_entity.type
_entity.pdbx_description
1 polymer ?
#
loop_
_entity_poly.entity_id
_entity_poly.type
_entity_poly.pdbx_seq_one_letter_code
_entity_poly.pdbx_strand_id
1 'polypeptide(L)'
;MRYEDYVDFGYKPSREDLVCEFFLEPAESSSVERAAGAVAAESSIGTWTEVKTEKKYVRKLAAKVFGIEGKRVKVAYPVELFEPGNLPQILSSVAGNAFGMKEIKSLRLVDLTIPDKLLKSFKGPKYGIKGIRKIFRIKRPLLGTIIKPKIGLRTEDHVKVAYEAWVNGIDIVKDDENLSSQSFNKFEKRLEKTFKAKEKAEKETGEKKAYMINVTAETQEMLKRAKAVERIGNEYVMVDIITVGWSALQTLRNQDFDLVIHAHRAGHAALTRNPVHGISMKVIAKLARIAGVDQLHVGTGVGKMFESKAEVLENCKALKERMWKFKPVMPVA
;
A
#
# COMPACT_ATOMS: atom_id res chain seq x y z
N MET A 1 -28.21 6.54 17.68
CA MET A 1 -27.59 7.90 17.70
C MET A 1 -27.82 8.59 16.36
N ARG A 2 -28.03 9.91 16.34
CA ARG A 2 -28.04 10.74 15.11
C ARG A 2 -26.60 11.10 14.72
N TYR A 3 -26.37 11.56 13.49
CA TYR A 3 -25.04 11.94 13.01
C TYR A 3 -24.37 13.02 13.88
N GLU A 4 -25.14 14.00 14.33
CA GLU A 4 -24.65 15.09 15.17
C GLU A 4 -24.13 14.57 16.53
N ASP A 5 -24.62 13.43 17.01
CA ASP A 5 -24.19 12.83 18.29
C ASP A 5 -22.76 12.23 18.20
N TYR A 6 -22.20 12.10 17.00
CA TYR A 6 -20.80 11.67 16.78
C TYR A 6 -19.82 12.84 16.81
N VAL A 7 -20.30 14.09 16.88
CA VAL A 7 -19.46 15.29 16.97
C VAL A 7 -19.20 15.64 18.42
N ASP A 8 -17.94 15.64 18.82
CA ASP A 8 -17.49 15.83 20.19
C ASP A 8 -16.11 16.52 20.21
N PHE A 9 -16.12 17.85 20.11
CA PHE A 9 -14.89 18.66 20.17
C PHE A 9 -14.17 18.62 21.53
N GLY A 10 -14.85 18.11 22.58
CA GLY A 10 -14.24 17.87 23.88
C GLY A 10 -13.41 16.59 23.93
N TYR A 11 -13.62 15.67 22.97
CA TYR A 11 -12.88 14.41 22.91
C TYR A 11 -11.40 14.65 22.63
N LYS A 12 -10.54 14.03 23.44
CA LYS A 12 -9.08 14.06 23.27
C LYS A 12 -8.63 12.66 22.90
N PRO A 13 -8.29 12.41 21.62
CA PRO A 13 -7.79 11.11 21.20
C PRO A 13 -6.56 10.70 22.00
N SER A 14 -6.57 9.46 22.45
CA SER A 14 -5.45 8.80 23.11
C SER A 14 -4.52 8.14 22.08
N ARG A 15 -3.43 7.53 22.55
CA ARG A 15 -2.56 6.69 21.71
C ARG A 15 -3.17 5.35 21.33
N GLU A 16 -4.30 4.99 21.95
CA GLU A 16 -5.04 3.78 21.64
C GLU A 16 -6.06 4.02 20.53
N ASP A 17 -6.41 5.26 20.20
CA ASP A 17 -7.33 5.54 19.10
C ASP A 17 -6.65 5.40 17.74
N LEU A 18 -7.39 4.84 16.78
CA LEU A 18 -7.10 5.06 15.36
C LEU A 18 -7.64 6.43 14.97
N VAL A 19 -6.82 7.23 14.29
CA VAL A 19 -7.20 8.59 13.89
C VAL A 19 -7.12 8.73 12.37
N CYS A 20 -8.22 9.16 11.77
CA CYS A 20 -8.29 9.54 10.37
C CYS A 20 -8.38 11.06 10.23
N GLU A 21 -7.68 11.60 9.24
CA GLU A 21 -7.92 12.94 8.73
C GLU A 21 -8.58 12.85 7.37
N PHE A 22 -9.72 13.51 7.23
CA PHE A 22 -10.46 13.63 6.00
C PHE A 22 -10.43 15.07 5.46
N PHE A 23 -10.39 15.20 4.14
CA PHE A 23 -10.92 16.38 3.47
C PHE A 23 -12.40 16.13 3.19
N LEU A 24 -13.27 17.07 3.56
CA LEU A 24 -14.71 16.93 3.44
C LEU A 24 -15.33 18.18 2.84
N GLU A 25 -16.15 17.98 1.81
CA GLU A 25 -17.09 18.97 1.30
C GLU A 25 -18.51 18.41 1.49
N PRO A 26 -19.35 19.07 2.31
CA PRO A 26 -20.72 18.62 2.47
C PRO A 26 -21.52 18.83 1.18
N ALA A 27 -22.59 18.06 1.02
CA ALA A 27 -23.61 18.36 0.01
C ALA A 27 -24.33 19.67 0.35
N GLU A 28 -24.94 20.33 -0.64
CA GLU A 28 -25.65 21.60 -0.44
C GLU A 28 -26.77 21.52 0.60
N SER A 29 -27.36 20.32 0.76
CA SER A 29 -28.41 20.03 1.74
C SER A 29 -27.90 19.66 3.13
N SER A 30 -26.59 19.68 3.38
CA SER A 30 -25.97 19.22 4.63
C SER A 30 -25.02 20.25 5.24
N SER A 31 -24.96 20.33 6.57
CA SER A 31 -23.92 21.10 7.24
C SER A 31 -22.61 20.31 7.31
N VAL A 32 -21.49 20.99 7.59
CA VAL A 32 -20.19 20.31 7.75
C VAL A 32 -20.18 19.37 8.95
N GLU A 33 -20.81 19.74 10.06
CA GLU A 33 -20.92 18.92 11.28
C GLU A 33 -21.77 17.68 11.01
N ARG A 34 -22.90 17.84 10.31
CA ARG A 34 -23.76 16.72 9.95
C ARG A 34 -23.04 15.75 9.02
N ALA A 35 -22.39 16.26 7.98
CA ALA A 35 -21.61 15.43 7.05
C ALA A 35 -20.43 14.72 7.75
N ALA A 36 -19.71 15.42 8.63
CA ALA A 36 -18.64 14.83 9.44
C ALA A 36 -19.15 13.75 10.39
N GLY A 37 -20.28 14.02 11.06
CA GLY A 37 -20.97 13.05 11.91
C GLY A 37 -21.43 11.82 11.12
N ALA A 38 -21.87 12.02 9.87
CA ALA A 38 -22.24 10.95 8.95
C ALA A 38 -21.05 10.06 8.59
N VAL A 39 -19.88 10.65 8.31
CA VAL A 39 -18.62 9.90 8.13
C VAL A 39 -18.33 9.06 9.38
N ALA A 40 -18.33 9.66 10.57
CA ALA A 40 -18.03 8.95 11.82
C ALA A 40 -19.02 7.82 12.11
N ALA A 41 -20.31 8.06 11.85
CA ALA A 41 -21.38 7.07 12.03
C ALA A 41 -21.19 5.86 11.12
N GLU A 42 -21.15 6.06 9.80
CA GLU A 42 -21.06 4.99 8.78
C GLU A 42 -19.71 4.25 8.79
N SER A 43 -18.68 4.83 9.40
CA SER A 43 -17.37 4.19 9.58
C SER A 43 -17.18 3.55 10.97
N SER A 44 -18.22 3.54 11.82
CA SER A 44 -18.18 2.89 13.14
C SER A 44 -19.41 2.03 13.42
N ILE A 45 -20.38 2.53 14.19
CA ILE A 45 -21.54 1.77 14.69
C ILE A 45 -22.88 2.28 14.13
N GLY A 46 -22.85 3.38 13.39
CA GLY A 46 -24.03 4.13 13.01
C GLY A 46 -24.67 3.64 11.72
N THR A 47 -25.86 4.18 11.46
CA THR A 47 -26.60 4.04 10.21
C THR A 47 -27.51 5.26 10.05
N TRP A 48 -28.17 5.40 8.90
CA TRP A 48 -29.03 6.53 8.56
C TRP A 48 -30.37 6.59 9.32
N THR A 49 -30.74 5.54 10.08
CA THR A 49 -31.96 5.50 10.92
C THR A 49 -31.68 5.21 12.39
N GLU A 50 -32.68 5.45 13.23
CA GLU A 50 -32.64 5.05 14.63
C GLU A 50 -32.69 3.51 14.77
N VAL A 51 -31.65 2.95 15.37
CA VAL A 51 -31.50 1.51 15.58
C VAL A 51 -32.04 1.12 16.96
N LYS A 52 -33.19 0.44 16.98
CA LYS A 52 -33.86 -0.01 18.22
C LYS A 52 -33.06 -1.06 19.02
N THR A 53 -32.02 -1.66 18.44
CA THR A 53 -31.15 -2.66 19.08
C THR A 53 -29.89 -2.05 19.72
N GLU A 54 -29.73 -0.73 19.72
CA GLU A 54 -28.54 -0.04 20.25
C GLU A 54 -28.46 -0.18 21.79
N LYS A 55 -27.42 -0.87 22.28
CA LYS A 55 -27.15 -1.04 23.72
C LYS A 55 -26.13 -0.02 24.22
N LYS A 56 -26.14 0.28 25.53
CA LYS A 56 -25.22 1.26 26.15
C LYS A 56 -23.73 0.98 25.86
N TYR A 57 -23.32 -0.29 25.80
CA TYR A 57 -21.92 -0.64 25.50
C TYR A 57 -21.55 -0.37 24.04
N VAL A 58 -22.50 -0.44 23.10
CA VAL A 58 -22.27 -0.16 21.68
C VAL A 58 -21.93 1.31 21.49
N ARG A 59 -22.62 2.22 22.20
CA ARG A 59 -22.34 3.67 22.14
C ARG A 59 -20.91 4.05 22.54
N LYS A 60 -20.24 3.24 23.37
CA LYS A 60 -18.82 3.47 23.72
C LYS A 60 -17.87 3.21 22.54
N LEU A 61 -18.32 2.46 21.53
CA LEU A 61 -17.57 2.16 20.31
C LEU A 61 -17.83 3.18 19.20
N ALA A 62 -18.66 4.20 19.44
CA ALA A 62 -18.90 5.26 18.46
C ALA A 62 -17.60 6.01 18.16
N ALA A 63 -17.30 6.21 16.88
CA ALA A 63 -16.26 7.14 16.49
C ALA A 63 -16.60 8.57 16.91
N LYS A 64 -15.59 9.41 17.05
CA LYS A 64 -15.73 10.79 17.53
C LYS A 64 -15.10 11.75 16.53
N VAL A 65 -15.89 12.64 15.95
CA VAL A 65 -15.38 13.83 15.26
C VAL A 65 -14.90 14.79 16.33
N PHE A 66 -13.59 14.95 16.47
CA PHE A 66 -13.00 15.76 17.53
C PHE A 66 -12.39 17.08 17.04
N GLY A 67 -12.38 17.31 15.72
CA GLY A 67 -11.91 18.57 15.15
C GLY A 67 -12.39 18.79 13.73
N ILE A 68 -12.81 20.03 13.45
CA ILE A 68 -13.15 20.51 12.12
C ILE A 68 -12.41 21.85 11.92
N GLU A 69 -11.52 21.90 10.93
CA GLU A 69 -10.71 23.07 10.58
C GLU A 69 -10.87 23.35 9.08
N GLY A 70 -11.79 24.26 8.73
CA GLY A 70 -12.16 24.49 7.33
C GLY A 70 -12.73 23.21 6.69
N LYS A 71 -12.06 22.68 5.67
CA LYS A 71 -12.43 21.41 5.01
C LYS A 71 -11.75 20.18 5.60
N ARG A 72 -10.96 20.33 6.67
CA ARG A 72 -10.28 19.21 7.34
C ARG A 72 -11.13 18.72 8.50
N VAL A 73 -11.43 17.42 8.51
CA VAL A 73 -12.20 16.76 9.57
C VAL A 73 -11.34 15.67 10.18
N LYS A 74 -11.22 15.64 11.50
CA LYS A 74 -10.48 14.63 12.24
C LYS A 74 -11.44 13.73 13.01
N VAL A 75 -11.32 12.42 12.79
CA VAL A 75 -12.18 11.41 13.40
C VAL A 75 -11.32 10.41 14.16
N ALA A 76 -11.67 10.15 15.41
CA ALA A 76 -11.03 9.16 16.27
C ALA A 76 -11.93 7.94 16.44
N TYR A 77 -11.33 6.76 16.42
CA TYR A 77 -12.00 5.48 16.44
C TYR A 77 -11.43 4.64 17.60
N PRO A 78 -12.29 4.16 18.52
CA PRO A 78 -11.88 3.18 19.51
C PRO A 78 -11.28 1.94 18.85
N VAL A 79 -10.16 1.45 19.39
CA VAL A 79 -9.40 0.34 18.80
C VAL A 79 -10.21 -0.96 18.71
N GLU A 80 -11.18 -1.12 19.60
CA GLU A 80 -12.08 -2.27 19.69
C GLU A 80 -12.97 -2.45 18.46
N LEU A 81 -13.12 -1.43 17.62
CA LEU A 81 -13.83 -1.54 16.34
C LEU A 81 -13.08 -2.39 15.31
N PHE A 82 -11.77 -2.60 15.50
CA PHE A 82 -10.91 -3.19 14.50
C PHE A 82 -10.43 -4.57 14.89
N GLU A 83 -10.54 -5.51 13.95
CA GLU A 83 -9.97 -6.83 14.12
C GLU A 83 -8.43 -6.78 14.01
N PRO A 84 -7.67 -7.27 15.00
CA PRO A 84 -6.22 -7.30 14.94
C PRO A 84 -5.73 -8.06 13.70
N GLY A 85 -4.87 -7.42 12.91
CA GLY A 85 -4.24 -8.03 11.75
C GLY A 85 -5.11 -8.06 10.50
N ASN A 86 -6.28 -7.41 10.48
CA ASN A 86 -7.19 -7.40 9.34
C ASN A 86 -7.20 -6.02 8.65
N LEU A 87 -6.29 -5.81 7.69
CA LEU A 87 -6.23 -4.56 6.92
C LEU A 87 -7.47 -4.33 6.04
N PRO A 88 -8.05 -5.35 5.38
CA PRO A 88 -9.34 -5.23 4.70
C PRO A 88 -10.43 -4.67 5.61
N GLN A 89 -10.60 -5.18 6.83
CA GLN A 89 -11.66 -4.72 7.73
C GLN A 89 -11.44 -3.26 8.17
N ILE A 90 -10.21 -2.86 8.48
CA ILE A 90 -9.88 -1.45 8.77
C ILE A 90 -10.33 -0.56 7.61
N LEU A 91 -10.03 -0.96 6.37
CA LEU A 91 -10.42 -0.21 5.18
C LEU A 91 -11.92 -0.23 4.90
N SER A 92 -12.60 -1.34 5.14
CA SER A 92 -14.06 -1.40 5.05
C SER A 92 -14.73 -0.40 5.99
N SER A 93 -14.13 -0.12 7.15
CA SER A 93 -14.60 0.92 8.06
C SER A 93 -14.22 2.33 7.57
N VAL A 94 -12.92 2.66 7.47
CA VAL A 94 -12.49 4.06 7.29
C VAL A 94 -12.45 4.53 5.83
N ALA A 95 -12.54 3.60 4.89
CA ALA A 95 -12.48 3.83 3.45
C ALA A 95 -13.59 3.09 2.67
N GLY A 96 -14.73 2.85 3.33
CA GLY A 96 -15.88 2.14 2.77
C GLY A 96 -17.04 3.07 2.41
N ASN A 97 -18.21 2.82 2.98
CA ASN A 97 -19.48 3.43 2.60
C ASN A 97 -19.50 4.96 2.66
N ALA A 98 -18.71 5.57 3.56
CA ALA A 98 -18.63 7.03 3.71
C ALA A 98 -18.35 7.76 2.38
N PHE A 99 -17.63 7.13 1.45
CA PHE A 99 -17.31 7.70 0.14
C PHE A 99 -18.50 7.80 -0.83
N GLY A 100 -19.60 7.09 -0.55
CA GLY A 100 -20.81 7.06 -1.39
C GLY A 100 -22.02 7.75 -0.76
N MET A 101 -21.86 8.44 0.36
CA MET A 101 -22.97 9.06 1.08
C MET A 101 -23.53 10.30 0.36
N LYS A 102 -24.85 10.49 0.43
CA LYS A 102 -25.53 11.64 -0.21
C LYS A 102 -25.29 12.95 0.53
N GLU A 103 -24.97 12.87 1.82
CA GLU A 103 -24.66 14.00 2.69
C GLU A 103 -23.31 14.65 2.32
N ILE A 104 -22.51 14.02 1.47
CA ILE A 104 -21.13 14.39 1.18
C ILE A 104 -20.95 14.58 -0.32
N LYS A 105 -20.50 15.76 -0.73
CA LYS A 105 -20.16 16.07 -2.13
C LYS A 105 -18.81 15.47 -2.50
N SER A 106 -17.81 15.67 -1.64
CA SER A 106 -16.45 15.16 -1.82
C SER A 106 -15.89 14.68 -0.50
N LEU A 107 -15.32 13.48 -0.48
CA LEU A 107 -14.62 12.93 0.69
C LEU A 107 -13.26 12.41 0.25
N ARG A 108 -12.20 12.81 0.95
CA ARG A 108 -10.88 12.23 0.76
C ARG A 108 -10.24 11.83 2.07
N LEU A 109 -9.83 10.57 2.20
CA LEU A 109 -9.00 10.12 3.31
C LEU A 109 -7.57 10.60 3.06
N VAL A 110 -7.13 11.56 3.87
CA VAL A 110 -5.89 12.32 3.67
C VAL A 110 -4.75 11.69 4.45
N ASP A 111 -5.00 11.32 5.69
CA ASP A 111 -4.04 10.63 6.54
C ASP A 111 -4.72 9.65 7.49
N LEU A 112 -3.94 8.68 7.95
CA LEU A 112 -4.33 7.65 8.91
C LEU A 112 -3.19 7.45 9.91
N THR A 113 -3.54 7.42 11.19
CA THR A 113 -2.66 7.03 12.29
C THR A 113 -3.26 5.83 12.98
N ILE A 114 -2.54 4.70 12.97
CA ILE A 114 -2.99 3.44 13.59
C ILE A 114 -2.28 3.28 14.94
N PRO A 115 -3.00 2.93 16.01
CA PRO A 115 -2.42 2.76 17.35
C PRO A 115 -1.47 1.55 17.40
N ASP A 116 -0.47 1.63 18.27
CA ASP A 116 0.55 0.58 18.43
C ASP A 116 -0.07 -0.79 18.74
N LYS A 117 -1.22 -0.83 19.44
CA LYS A 117 -1.95 -2.07 19.75
C LYS A 117 -2.38 -2.82 18.48
N LEU A 118 -2.88 -2.13 17.46
CA LEU A 118 -3.18 -2.74 16.17
C LEU A 118 -1.91 -3.00 15.37
N LEU A 119 -0.97 -2.05 15.33
CA LEU A 119 0.28 -2.23 14.56
C LEU A 119 1.03 -3.52 14.98
N LYS A 120 1.02 -3.88 16.27
CA LYS A 120 1.65 -5.11 16.78
C LYS A 120 1.12 -6.40 16.15
N SER A 121 -0.10 -6.41 15.61
CA SER A 121 -0.72 -7.58 14.99
C SER A 121 -0.26 -7.84 13.54
N PHE A 122 0.45 -6.88 12.91
CA PHE A 122 0.99 -7.06 11.56
C PHE A 122 2.49 -7.36 11.60
N LYS A 123 2.97 -8.15 10.62
CA LYS A 123 4.40 -8.50 10.53
C LYS A 123 5.27 -7.30 10.09
N GLY A 124 4.72 -6.37 9.31
CA GLY A 124 5.47 -5.29 8.68
C GLY A 124 6.58 -5.79 7.72
N PRO A 125 7.45 -4.89 7.23
CA PRO A 125 8.44 -5.24 6.22
C PRO A 125 9.50 -6.21 6.76
N LYS A 126 9.79 -7.28 6.01
CA LYS A 126 10.78 -8.30 6.42
C LYS A 126 12.21 -7.77 6.27
N TYR A 127 12.50 -7.04 5.20
CA TYR A 127 13.83 -6.52 4.90
C TYR A 127 13.93 -5.01 5.14
N GLY A 128 12.99 -4.24 4.57
CA GLY A 128 13.06 -2.78 4.51
C GLY A 128 14.38 -2.25 3.93
N ILE A 129 14.63 -0.95 4.13
CA ILE A 129 15.82 -0.27 3.57
C ILE A 129 17.12 -0.96 4.00
N LYS A 130 17.28 -1.26 5.30
CA LYS A 130 18.53 -1.84 5.83
C LYS A 130 18.78 -3.25 5.31
N GLY A 131 17.75 -4.08 5.21
CA GLY A 131 17.86 -5.44 4.67
C GLY A 131 18.30 -5.43 3.21
N ILE A 132 17.63 -4.60 2.39
CA ILE A 132 17.98 -4.43 0.97
C ILE A 132 19.43 -3.95 0.82
N ARG A 133 19.84 -2.95 1.60
CA ARG A 133 21.23 -2.45 1.58
C ARG A 133 22.25 -3.51 1.95
N LYS A 134 21.91 -4.44 2.85
CA LYS A 134 22.77 -5.57 3.23
C LYS A 134 22.92 -6.58 2.08
N ILE A 135 21.85 -6.82 1.31
CA ILE A 135 21.87 -7.71 0.14
C ILE A 135 22.84 -7.17 -0.92
N PHE A 136 22.68 -5.90 -1.31
CA PHE A 136 23.49 -5.32 -2.39
C PHE A 136 24.87 -4.84 -1.96
N ARG A 137 25.06 -4.49 -0.68
CA ARG A 137 26.27 -3.81 -0.17
C ARG A 137 26.60 -2.48 -0.88
N ILE A 138 25.60 -1.86 -1.51
CA ILE A 138 25.72 -0.59 -2.24
C ILE A 138 25.21 0.58 -1.37
N LYS A 139 25.97 1.67 -1.29
CA LYS A 139 25.60 2.92 -0.57
C LYS A 139 24.81 3.91 -1.44
N ARG A 140 25.14 4.06 -2.73
CA ARG A 140 24.42 4.92 -3.69
C ARG A 140 22.98 4.44 -3.92
N PRO A 141 22.04 5.25 -4.45
CA PRO A 141 20.75 4.72 -4.91
C PRO A 141 20.92 3.49 -5.81
N LEU A 142 20.01 2.51 -5.66
CA LEU A 142 19.98 1.35 -6.55
C LEU A 142 19.35 1.78 -7.88
N LEU A 143 19.98 1.39 -8.98
CA LEU A 143 19.53 1.66 -10.34
C LEU A 143 18.73 0.46 -10.83
N GLY A 144 17.47 0.72 -11.13
CA GLY A 144 16.54 -0.27 -11.67
C GLY A 144 16.15 0.07 -13.10
N THR A 145 15.91 -0.95 -13.92
CA THR A 145 15.29 -0.79 -15.23
C THR A 145 14.13 -1.76 -15.42
N ILE A 146 13.14 -1.32 -16.20
CA ILE A 146 12.03 -2.17 -16.64
C ILE A 146 12.38 -2.67 -18.04
N ILE A 147 12.22 -3.97 -18.29
CA ILE A 147 12.46 -4.52 -19.62
C ILE A 147 11.48 -3.90 -20.62
N LYS A 148 12.02 -3.48 -21.78
CA LYS A 148 11.24 -2.90 -22.88
C LYS A 148 11.42 -3.69 -24.19
N PRO A 149 10.38 -3.81 -25.04
CA PRO A 149 9.01 -3.33 -24.83
C PRO A 149 8.34 -4.00 -23.62
N LYS A 150 7.38 -3.28 -23.02
CA LYS A 150 6.70 -3.64 -21.77
C LYS A 150 6.14 -5.07 -21.77
N ILE A 151 5.56 -5.48 -22.90
CA ILE A 151 4.97 -6.78 -23.13
C ILE A 151 5.21 -7.18 -24.59
N GLY A 152 5.19 -8.48 -24.88
CA GLY A 152 5.31 -9.03 -26.24
C GLY A 152 6.65 -9.68 -26.56
N LEU A 153 7.71 -9.44 -25.77
CA LEU A 153 8.96 -10.17 -25.91
C LEU A 153 8.78 -11.65 -25.58
N ARG A 154 9.33 -12.53 -26.42
CA ARG A 154 9.50 -13.93 -26.08
C ARG A 154 10.52 -14.06 -24.95
N THR A 155 10.50 -15.20 -24.26
CA THR A 155 11.39 -15.41 -23.11
C THR A 155 12.86 -15.21 -23.44
N GLU A 156 13.35 -15.65 -24.60
CA GLU A 156 14.78 -15.49 -24.95
C GLU A 156 15.17 -14.02 -25.12
N ASP A 157 14.33 -13.23 -25.78
CA ASP A 157 14.58 -11.80 -25.98
C ASP A 157 14.54 -11.04 -24.66
N HIS A 158 13.58 -11.38 -23.79
CA HIS A 158 13.49 -10.83 -22.44
C HIS A 158 14.78 -11.10 -21.63
N VAL A 159 15.29 -12.33 -21.68
CA VAL A 159 16.50 -12.75 -20.99
C VAL A 159 17.73 -12.00 -21.51
N LYS A 160 17.82 -11.81 -22.83
CA LYS A 160 18.89 -11.03 -23.46
C LYS A 160 18.91 -9.59 -22.96
N VAL A 161 17.75 -8.92 -22.96
CA VAL A 161 17.65 -7.53 -22.46
C VAL A 161 18.00 -7.44 -20.97
N ALA A 162 17.56 -8.40 -20.15
CA ALA A 162 17.91 -8.44 -18.74
C ALA A 162 19.43 -8.57 -18.52
N TYR A 163 20.07 -9.51 -19.22
CA TYR A 163 21.51 -9.72 -19.16
C TYR A 163 22.29 -8.48 -19.59
N GLU A 164 21.94 -7.90 -20.74
CA GLU A 164 22.58 -6.70 -21.28
C GLU A 164 22.47 -5.53 -20.29
N ALA A 165 21.32 -5.34 -19.64
CA ALA A 165 21.17 -4.31 -18.62
C ALA A 165 22.12 -4.51 -17.44
N TRP A 166 22.23 -5.74 -16.90
CA TRP A 166 23.06 -6.01 -15.74
C TRP A 166 24.55 -5.85 -16.01
N VAL A 167 25.04 -6.34 -17.15
CA VAL A 167 26.47 -6.22 -17.51
C VAL A 167 26.88 -4.77 -17.83
N ASN A 168 25.91 -3.91 -18.14
CA ASN A 168 26.13 -2.47 -18.37
C ASN A 168 25.77 -1.60 -17.15
N GLY A 169 25.82 -2.16 -15.93
CA GLY A 169 25.80 -1.39 -14.68
C GLY A 169 24.43 -1.19 -14.01
N ILE A 170 23.36 -1.81 -14.51
CA ILE A 170 22.08 -1.84 -13.79
C ILE A 170 22.17 -2.81 -12.61
N ASP A 171 21.63 -2.42 -11.45
CA ASP A 171 21.58 -3.28 -10.26
C ASP A 171 20.38 -4.23 -10.31
N ILE A 172 19.24 -3.71 -10.78
CA ILE A 172 17.96 -4.42 -10.74
C ILE A 172 17.24 -4.37 -12.08
N VAL A 173 16.84 -5.54 -12.56
CA VAL A 173 15.91 -5.65 -13.69
C VAL A 173 14.53 -6.03 -13.15
N LYS A 174 13.48 -5.44 -13.72
CA LYS A 174 12.11 -5.57 -13.24
C LYS A 174 11.15 -5.92 -14.37
N ASP A 175 10.22 -6.83 -14.09
CA ASP A 175 9.07 -7.08 -14.95
C ASP A 175 8.14 -5.85 -14.98
N ASP A 176 7.52 -5.61 -16.13
CA ASP A 176 6.46 -4.60 -16.23
C ASP A 176 5.17 -5.10 -15.54
N GLU A 177 4.28 -4.20 -15.09
CA GLU A 177 3.13 -4.61 -14.26
C GLU A 177 2.12 -5.52 -14.95
N ASN A 178 2.06 -5.47 -16.28
CA ASN A 178 1.14 -6.31 -17.03
C ASN A 178 1.84 -7.56 -17.61
N LEU A 179 3.14 -7.76 -17.37
CA LEU A 179 3.83 -9.00 -17.70
C LEU A 179 3.59 -10.02 -16.58
N SER A 180 2.92 -11.12 -16.90
CA SER A 180 2.55 -12.17 -15.95
C SER A 180 3.01 -13.54 -16.50
N SER A 181 2.10 -14.40 -16.98
CA SER A 181 2.43 -15.70 -17.59
C SER A 181 1.73 -15.92 -18.96
N GLN A 182 1.80 -14.90 -19.82
CA GLN A 182 1.23 -14.95 -21.16
C GLN A 182 1.89 -16.04 -22.03
N SER A 183 1.20 -16.52 -23.06
CA SER A 183 1.63 -17.66 -23.90
C SER A 183 3.02 -17.49 -24.52
N PHE A 184 3.37 -16.27 -24.93
CA PHE A 184 4.68 -15.95 -25.52
C PHE A 184 5.80 -15.83 -24.49
N ASN A 185 5.48 -15.71 -23.19
CA ASN A 185 6.45 -15.53 -22.12
C ASN A 185 5.94 -16.09 -20.78
N LYS A 186 6.01 -17.42 -20.65
CA LYS A 186 5.57 -18.15 -19.45
C LYS A 186 6.45 -17.84 -18.24
N PHE A 187 5.82 -17.67 -17.08
CA PHE A 187 6.46 -17.30 -15.82
C PHE A 187 7.62 -18.24 -15.46
N GLU A 188 7.41 -19.55 -15.50
CA GLU A 188 8.38 -20.55 -15.06
C GLU A 188 9.62 -20.54 -15.96
N LYS A 189 9.40 -20.53 -17.29
CA LYS A 189 10.47 -20.46 -18.28
C LYS A 189 11.26 -19.16 -18.15
N ARG A 190 10.57 -18.04 -17.89
CA ARG A 190 11.18 -16.73 -17.69
C ARG A 190 12.01 -16.69 -16.40
N LEU A 191 11.45 -17.17 -15.30
CA LEU A 191 12.15 -17.26 -14.01
C LEU A 191 13.47 -18.03 -14.16
N GLU A 192 13.40 -19.25 -14.71
CA GLU A 192 14.58 -20.10 -14.82
C GLU A 192 15.67 -19.47 -15.70
N LYS A 193 15.30 -18.96 -16.88
CA LYS A 193 16.27 -18.44 -17.84
C LYS A 193 16.84 -17.09 -17.42
N THR A 194 16.01 -16.19 -16.90
CA THR A 194 16.45 -14.88 -16.42
C THR A 194 17.32 -15.02 -15.16
N PHE A 195 17.03 -15.99 -14.29
CA PHE A 195 17.88 -16.29 -13.14
C PHE A 195 19.28 -16.78 -13.56
N LYS A 196 19.38 -17.72 -14.51
CA LYS A 196 20.69 -18.17 -15.04
C LYS A 196 21.48 -17.02 -15.66
N ALA A 197 20.81 -16.12 -16.37
CA ALA A 197 21.43 -14.92 -16.93
C ALA A 197 21.90 -13.94 -15.83
N LYS A 198 21.15 -13.82 -14.73
CA LYS A 198 21.54 -13.05 -13.55
C LYS A 198 22.84 -13.59 -12.95
N GLU A 199 22.92 -14.89 -12.68
CA GLU A 199 24.12 -15.52 -12.12
C GLU A 199 25.34 -15.34 -13.03
N LYS A 200 25.15 -15.46 -14.34
CA LYS A 200 26.19 -15.17 -15.33
C LYS A 200 26.67 -13.72 -15.23
N ALA A 201 25.74 -12.74 -15.18
CA ALA A 201 26.10 -11.33 -15.06
C ALA A 201 26.79 -11.01 -13.72
N GLU A 202 26.37 -11.62 -12.61
CA GLU A 202 27.04 -11.48 -11.30
C GLU A 202 28.47 -12.02 -11.36
N LYS A 203 28.70 -13.17 -12.02
CA LYS A 203 30.04 -13.74 -12.20
C LYS A 203 30.96 -12.85 -13.04
N GLU A 204 30.44 -12.26 -14.12
CA GLU A 204 31.23 -11.44 -15.03
C GLU A 204 31.55 -10.05 -14.47
N THR A 205 30.60 -9.45 -13.77
CA THR A 205 30.75 -8.09 -13.23
C THR A 205 31.35 -8.05 -11.83
N GLY A 206 31.24 -9.15 -11.07
CA GLY A 206 31.57 -9.17 -9.64
C GLY A 206 30.58 -8.38 -8.77
N GLU A 207 29.47 -7.91 -9.34
CA GLU A 207 28.47 -7.10 -8.66
C GLU A 207 27.18 -7.90 -8.40
N LYS A 208 26.53 -7.64 -7.25
CA LYS A 208 25.23 -8.24 -6.93
C LYS A 208 24.14 -7.68 -7.83
N LYS A 209 23.32 -8.56 -8.43
CA LYS A 209 22.19 -8.21 -9.29
C LYS A 209 20.89 -8.75 -8.71
N ALA A 210 19.75 -8.14 -9.06
CA ALA A 210 18.44 -8.68 -8.70
C ALA A 210 17.45 -8.67 -9.87
N TYR A 211 16.51 -9.61 -9.81
CA TYR A 211 15.39 -9.70 -10.73
C TYR A 211 14.07 -9.58 -9.97
N MET A 212 13.35 -8.47 -10.17
CA MET A 212 12.00 -8.26 -9.65
C MET A 212 10.97 -8.87 -10.60
N ILE A 213 10.79 -10.19 -10.50
CA ILE A 213 9.80 -10.93 -11.30
C ILE A 213 8.38 -10.69 -10.78
N ASN A 214 7.42 -10.44 -11.66
CA ASN A 214 6.04 -10.13 -11.28
C ASN A 214 5.25 -11.42 -10.97
N VAL A 215 4.81 -11.58 -9.72
CA VAL A 215 4.02 -12.74 -9.27
C VAL A 215 2.52 -12.48 -9.29
N THR A 216 2.07 -11.27 -9.65
CA THR A 216 0.66 -10.87 -9.70
C THR A 216 -0.20 -11.87 -10.46
N ALA A 217 -1.16 -12.46 -9.75
CA ALA A 217 -2.16 -13.42 -10.21
C ALA A 217 -3.26 -13.57 -9.15
N GLU A 218 -4.20 -14.49 -9.38
CA GLU A 218 -5.03 -15.05 -8.31
C GLU A 218 -4.13 -15.56 -7.16
N THR A 219 -4.60 -15.45 -5.92
CA THR A 219 -3.81 -15.67 -4.70
C THR A 219 -3.05 -17.00 -4.70
N GLN A 220 -3.69 -18.13 -5.02
CA GLN A 220 -3.01 -19.43 -4.98
C GLN A 220 -1.93 -19.54 -6.05
N GLU A 221 -2.19 -19.00 -7.24
CA GLU A 221 -1.20 -18.93 -8.31
C GLU A 221 -0.03 -17.99 -7.95
N MET A 222 -0.32 -16.84 -7.34
CA MET A 222 0.69 -15.92 -6.84
C MET A 222 1.59 -16.59 -5.79
N LEU A 223 1.02 -17.37 -4.87
CA LEU A 223 1.78 -18.11 -3.87
C LEU A 223 2.66 -19.21 -4.50
N LYS A 224 2.14 -19.95 -5.49
CA LYS A 224 2.93 -20.94 -6.24
C LYS A 224 4.14 -20.29 -6.92
N ARG A 225 3.93 -19.12 -7.54
CA ARG A 225 4.98 -18.33 -8.19
C ARG A 225 6.02 -17.85 -7.18
N ALA A 226 5.59 -17.23 -6.08
CA ALA A 226 6.49 -16.77 -5.02
C ALA A 226 7.33 -17.92 -4.45
N LYS A 227 6.72 -19.08 -4.19
CA LYS A 227 7.44 -20.30 -3.74
C LYS A 227 8.46 -20.78 -4.78
N ALA A 228 8.15 -20.70 -6.07
CA ALA A 228 9.10 -21.05 -7.12
C ALA A 228 10.31 -20.09 -7.16
N VAL A 229 10.07 -18.78 -6.93
CA VAL A 229 11.11 -17.74 -6.86
C VAL A 229 12.03 -17.96 -5.66
N GLU A 230 11.48 -18.27 -4.49
CA GLU A 230 12.30 -18.59 -3.30
C GLU A 230 13.12 -19.86 -3.53
N ARG A 231 12.50 -20.92 -4.06
CA ARG A 231 13.16 -22.22 -4.29
C ARG A 231 14.35 -22.13 -5.25
N ILE A 232 14.28 -21.29 -6.28
CA ILE A 232 15.41 -21.10 -7.20
C ILE A 232 16.51 -20.21 -6.60
N GLY A 233 16.24 -19.53 -5.48
CA GLY A 233 17.20 -18.64 -4.82
C GLY A 233 17.19 -17.20 -5.33
N ASN A 234 16.12 -16.77 -6.02
CA ASN A 234 15.98 -15.35 -6.37
C ASN A 234 15.42 -14.58 -5.18
N GLU A 235 15.93 -13.37 -4.96
CA GLU A 235 15.71 -12.63 -3.72
C GLU A 235 14.47 -11.72 -3.76
N TYR A 236 13.87 -11.51 -4.94
CA TYR A 236 12.83 -10.50 -5.16
C TYR A 236 11.57 -11.09 -5.80
N VAL A 237 10.42 -10.59 -5.33
CA VAL A 237 9.15 -10.66 -6.04
C VAL A 237 8.58 -9.26 -6.21
N MET A 238 7.92 -9.04 -7.34
CA MET A 238 7.09 -7.87 -7.57
C MET A 238 5.62 -8.27 -7.47
N VAL A 239 4.81 -7.38 -6.88
CA VAL A 239 3.36 -7.54 -6.79
C VAL A 239 2.66 -6.20 -7.04
N ASP A 240 1.56 -6.23 -7.79
CA ASP A 240 0.71 -5.09 -8.07
C ASP A 240 -0.35 -4.94 -6.96
N ILE A 241 -0.03 -4.15 -5.94
CA ILE A 241 -0.76 -4.20 -4.64
C ILE A 241 -2.22 -3.76 -4.72
N ILE A 242 -2.57 -2.90 -5.67
CA ILE A 242 -3.95 -2.41 -5.83
C ILE A 242 -4.81 -3.47 -6.51
N THR A 243 -4.25 -4.21 -7.49
CA THR A 243 -5.02 -5.19 -8.27
C THR A 243 -5.14 -6.53 -7.55
N VAL A 244 -4.11 -6.97 -6.81
CA VAL A 244 -4.24 -8.16 -5.94
C VAL A 244 -5.08 -7.87 -4.69
N GLY A 245 -5.11 -6.60 -4.26
CA GLY A 245 -5.83 -6.16 -3.08
C GLY A 245 -5.15 -6.53 -1.76
N TRP A 246 -5.67 -5.94 -0.68
CA TRP A 246 -5.05 -5.99 0.66
C TRP A 246 -5.05 -7.39 1.27
N SER A 247 -6.10 -8.17 1.03
CA SER A 247 -6.21 -9.56 1.53
C SER A 247 -5.13 -10.48 0.94
N ALA A 248 -4.96 -10.45 -0.38
CA ALA A 248 -3.95 -11.26 -1.06
C ALA A 248 -2.52 -10.80 -0.70
N LEU A 249 -2.30 -9.48 -0.56
CA LEU A 249 -1.01 -8.95 -0.13
C LEU A 249 -0.64 -9.41 1.28
N GLN A 250 -1.58 -9.35 2.22
CA GLN A 250 -1.35 -9.88 3.57
C GLN A 250 -1.07 -11.38 3.55
N THR A 251 -1.81 -12.14 2.73
CA THR A 251 -1.59 -13.58 2.55
C THR A 251 -0.18 -13.88 2.05
N LEU A 252 0.29 -13.15 1.04
CA LEU A 252 1.66 -13.27 0.50
C LEU A 252 2.70 -12.96 1.58
N ARG A 253 2.57 -11.82 2.28
CA ARG A 253 3.51 -11.45 3.34
C ARG A 253 3.51 -12.49 4.47
N ASN A 254 2.35 -13.05 4.81
CA ASN A 254 2.21 -13.97 5.93
C ASN A 254 2.84 -15.34 5.67
N GLN A 255 3.08 -15.72 4.41
CA GLN A 255 3.87 -16.92 4.08
C GLN A 255 5.30 -16.86 4.63
N ASP A 256 5.79 -15.66 4.94
CA ASP A 256 7.11 -15.42 5.52
C ASP A 256 8.28 -15.91 4.68
N PHE A 257 8.11 -15.93 3.35
CA PHE A 257 9.19 -16.19 2.41
C PHE A 257 10.40 -15.27 2.65
N ASP A 258 11.60 -15.75 2.34
CA ASP A 258 12.84 -14.98 2.34
C ASP A 258 12.97 -14.09 1.09
N LEU A 259 11.87 -13.45 0.69
CA LEU A 259 11.77 -12.62 -0.51
C LEU A 259 11.54 -11.15 -0.15
N VAL A 260 12.26 -10.26 -0.83
CA VAL A 260 11.98 -8.82 -0.81
C VAL A 260 10.71 -8.57 -1.63
N ILE A 261 9.71 -7.95 -1.01
CA ILE A 261 8.44 -7.62 -1.67
C ILE A 261 8.54 -6.22 -2.27
N HIS A 262 8.63 -6.17 -3.60
CA HIS A 262 8.52 -4.94 -4.38
C HIS A 262 7.07 -4.65 -4.74
N ALA A 263 6.51 -3.60 -4.14
CA ALA A 263 5.14 -3.18 -4.40
C ALA A 263 5.07 -2.19 -5.57
N HIS A 264 4.42 -2.64 -6.62
CA HIS A 264 4.01 -1.79 -7.71
C HIS A 264 2.57 -1.34 -7.50
N ARG A 265 2.26 -0.10 -7.89
CA ARG A 265 1.01 0.59 -7.52
C ARG A 265 0.04 0.77 -8.69
N ALA A 266 0.15 -0.05 -9.74
CA ALA A 266 -0.72 0.03 -10.91
C ALA A 266 -2.20 0.12 -10.50
N GLY A 267 -2.95 1.08 -11.05
CA GLY A 267 -4.34 1.34 -10.68
C GLY A 267 -4.55 2.36 -9.56
N HIS A 268 -3.53 2.74 -8.79
CA HIS A 268 -3.69 3.66 -7.65
C HIS A 268 -4.32 5.00 -8.03
N ALA A 269 -4.01 5.54 -9.21
CA ALA A 269 -4.48 6.85 -9.64
C ALA A 269 -6.01 6.94 -9.78
N ALA A 270 -6.71 5.80 -9.89
CA ALA A 270 -8.17 5.76 -9.83
C ALA A 270 -8.71 6.21 -8.45
N LEU A 271 -7.94 6.02 -7.39
CA LEU A 271 -8.27 6.41 -6.02
C LEU A 271 -7.53 7.68 -5.58
N THR A 272 -6.28 7.85 -6.02
CA THR A 272 -5.37 8.83 -5.41
C THR A 272 -5.29 10.15 -6.15
N ARG A 273 -5.70 10.22 -7.42
CA ARG A 273 -5.45 11.40 -8.28
C ARG A 273 -6.34 12.59 -7.98
N ASN A 274 -7.61 12.37 -7.66
CA ASN A 274 -8.53 13.47 -7.39
C ASN A 274 -8.15 14.14 -6.05
N PRO A 275 -7.82 15.45 -6.02
CA PRO A 275 -7.31 16.09 -4.81
C PRO A 275 -8.37 16.25 -3.70
N VAL A 276 -9.65 16.13 -4.03
CA VAL A 276 -10.76 16.34 -3.09
C VAL A 276 -11.60 15.08 -2.84
N HIS A 277 -11.45 14.04 -3.64
CA HIS A 277 -12.17 12.78 -3.48
C HIS A 277 -11.23 11.56 -3.55
N GLY A 278 -11.48 10.52 -2.74
CA GLY A 278 -10.74 9.23 -2.77
C GLY A 278 -9.72 9.05 -1.65
N ILE A 279 -8.63 8.32 -1.89
CA ILE A 279 -7.66 7.97 -0.84
C ILE A 279 -6.30 8.54 -1.21
N SER A 280 -5.62 9.23 -0.29
CA SER A 280 -4.29 9.77 -0.59
C SER A 280 -3.25 8.65 -0.81
N MET A 281 -2.27 8.89 -1.68
CA MET A 281 -1.15 7.95 -1.85
C MET A 281 -0.34 7.78 -0.55
N LYS A 282 -0.32 8.81 0.31
CA LYS A 282 0.26 8.76 1.65
C LYS A 282 -0.38 7.67 2.50
N VAL A 283 -1.71 7.57 2.48
CA VAL A 283 -2.46 6.52 3.18
C VAL A 283 -2.14 5.15 2.57
N ILE A 284 -2.15 5.01 1.24
CA ILE A 284 -1.75 3.77 0.56
C ILE A 284 -0.33 3.34 0.95
N ALA A 285 0.61 4.28 1.06
CA ALA A 285 1.98 4.02 1.47
C ALA A 285 2.08 3.50 2.91
N LYS A 286 1.33 4.10 3.85
CA LYS A 286 1.24 3.60 5.23
C LYS A 286 0.67 2.18 5.27
N LEU A 287 -0.44 1.94 4.58
CA LEU A 287 -1.11 0.63 4.53
C LEU A 287 -0.21 -0.45 3.93
N ALA A 288 0.47 -0.16 2.82
CA ALA A 288 1.42 -1.08 2.20
C ALA A 288 2.59 -1.41 3.13
N ARG A 289 3.12 -0.41 3.87
CA ARG A 289 4.16 -0.63 4.88
C ARG A 289 3.67 -1.52 6.02
N ILE A 290 2.45 -1.30 6.50
CA ILE A 290 1.82 -2.13 7.55
C ILE A 290 1.62 -3.56 7.05
N ALA A 291 1.12 -3.72 5.82
CA ALA A 291 0.97 -5.01 5.15
C ALA A 291 2.31 -5.73 4.96
N GLY A 292 3.42 -4.99 4.88
CA GLY A 292 4.77 -5.53 4.99
C GLY A 292 5.58 -5.54 3.69
N VAL A 293 5.31 -4.61 2.77
CA VAL A 293 6.14 -4.43 1.56
C VAL A 293 7.50 -3.83 1.91
N ASP A 294 8.55 -4.15 1.15
CA ASP A 294 9.91 -3.67 1.40
C ASP A 294 10.31 -2.51 0.50
N GLN A 295 9.70 -2.41 -0.68
CA GLN A 295 9.80 -1.32 -1.64
C GLN A 295 8.42 -0.89 -2.11
N LEU A 296 8.24 0.39 -2.40
CA LEU A 296 7.00 0.91 -2.98
C LEU A 296 7.28 2.08 -3.92
N HIS A 297 6.64 2.09 -5.09
CA HIS A 297 6.63 3.25 -5.98
C HIS A 297 5.96 4.47 -5.33
N VAL A 298 6.63 5.62 -5.35
CA VAL A 298 6.14 6.88 -4.74
C VAL A 298 5.99 8.05 -5.71
N GLY A 299 6.49 7.90 -6.94
CA GLY A 299 6.54 8.94 -7.97
C GLY A 299 7.90 9.65 -7.98
N THR A 300 8.14 10.42 -9.05
CA THR A 300 9.47 11.00 -9.33
C THR A 300 9.55 12.51 -9.08
N GLY A 301 8.42 13.21 -8.90
CA GLY A 301 8.36 14.68 -8.80
C GLY A 301 8.76 15.43 -10.08
N VAL A 302 9.28 14.71 -11.08
CA VAL A 302 9.67 15.12 -12.43
C VAL A 302 9.40 13.94 -13.36
N GLY A 303 8.64 14.10 -14.44
CA GLY A 303 8.35 13.02 -15.40
C GLY A 303 6.90 13.03 -15.87
N LYS A 304 6.44 11.88 -16.39
CA LYS A 304 5.11 11.75 -17.03
C LYS A 304 3.92 11.65 -16.07
N MET A 305 4.18 11.41 -14.78
CA MET A 305 3.15 11.14 -13.79
C MET A 305 2.68 12.44 -13.11
N PHE A 306 1.47 12.44 -12.56
CA PHE A 306 0.76 13.67 -12.16
C PHE A 306 1.21 14.24 -10.80
N GLU A 307 1.95 13.48 -9.99
CA GLU A 307 2.25 13.87 -8.61
C GLU A 307 3.20 15.05 -8.52
N SER A 308 2.88 15.97 -7.62
CA SER A 308 3.76 17.07 -7.25
C SER A 308 4.97 16.58 -6.43
N LYS A 309 6.05 17.36 -6.43
CA LYS A 309 7.21 17.11 -5.56
C LYS A 309 6.83 17.00 -4.09
N ALA A 310 5.89 17.82 -3.62
CA ALA A 310 5.42 17.80 -2.24
C ALA A 310 4.75 16.46 -1.88
N GLU A 311 3.84 15.98 -2.73
CA GLU A 311 3.16 14.69 -2.53
C GLU A 311 4.14 13.51 -2.53
N VAL A 312 5.13 13.53 -3.43
CA VAL A 312 6.17 12.49 -3.47
C VAL A 312 6.99 12.48 -2.17
N LEU A 313 7.34 13.64 -1.63
CA LEU A 313 8.04 13.75 -0.34
C LEU A 313 7.18 13.28 0.83
N GLU A 314 5.87 13.55 0.82
CA GLU A 314 4.94 13.03 1.82
C GLU A 314 4.82 11.50 1.76
N ASN A 315 4.75 10.91 0.56
CA ASN A 315 4.75 9.47 0.36
C ASN A 315 6.06 8.86 0.90
N CYS A 316 7.21 9.50 0.60
CA CYS A 316 8.50 9.10 1.14
C CYS A 316 8.55 9.17 2.68
N LYS A 317 7.92 10.20 3.28
CA LYS A 317 7.85 10.36 4.73
C LYS A 317 7.00 9.24 5.35
N ALA A 318 5.84 8.93 4.80
CA ALA A 318 4.98 7.84 5.27
C ALA A 318 5.70 6.47 5.31
N LEU A 319 6.55 6.20 4.32
CA LEU A 319 7.35 4.97 4.26
C LEU A 319 8.47 4.88 5.29
N LYS A 320 8.90 6.03 5.86
CA LYS A 320 10.11 6.11 6.70
C LYS A 320 9.86 6.62 8.12
N GLU A 321 8.72 7.25 8.39
CA GLU A 321 8.41 7.79 9.70
C GLU A 321 8.34 6.69 10.76
N ARG A 322 8.45 7.07 12.04
CA ARG A 322 8.33 6.12 13.14
C ARG A 322 6.91 5.53 13.13
N MET A 323 6.81 4.22 13.00
CA MET A 323 5.55 3.47 13.01
C MET A 323 5.82 2.14 13.70
N TRP A 324 5.52 2.07 15.00
CA TRP A 324 5.89 0.96 15.86
C TRP A 324 7.35 0.51 15.64
N LYS A 325 7.63 -0.80 15.67
CA LYS A 325 8.92 -1.43 15.38
C LYS A 325 9.10 -1.75 13.88
N PHE A 326 8.25 -1.23 12.99
CA PHE A 326 8.35 -1.54 11.57
C PHE A 326 9.55 -0.89 10.91
N LYS A 327 10.24 -1.71 10.11
CA LYS A 327 11.36 -1.26 9.29
C LYS A 327 10.89 -0.18 8.30
N PRO A 328 11.71 0.84 8.02
CA PRO A 328 11.44 1.78 6.93
C PRO A 328 11.42 1.05 5.57
N VAL A 329 10.48 1.43 4.72
CA VAL A 329 10.31 0.91 3.35
C VAL A 329 11.12 1.76 2.38
N MET A 330 11.74 1.14 1.39
CA MET A 330 12.53 1.83 0.38
C MET A 330 11.61 2.48 -0.67
N PRO A 331 11.57 3.82 -0.78
CA PRO A 331 10.80 4.48 -1.84
C PRO A 331 11.44 4.20 -3.20
N VAL A 332 10.60 3.95 -4.21
CA VAL A 332 11.00 3.78 -5.61
C VAL A 332 10.48 4.98 -6.38
N ALA A 333 11.40 5.77 -6.94
CA ALA A 333 11.09 6.90 -7.80
C ALA A 333 10.66 6.37 -9.18
#